data_AF-A0A662GSN2-F1
#
_entry.id   AF-A0A662GSN2-F1
#
_cell.length_a   1.000
_cell.length_b   1.000
_cell.length_c   1.000
_cell.angle_alpha   90.00
_cell.angle_beta   90.00
_cell.angle_gamma   90.00
#
_symmetry.space_group_name_H-M   'P 1'
#
loop_
_entity.id
_entity.type
_entity.pdbx_description
1 polymer ?
#
loop_
_entity_poly.entity_id
_entity_poly.type
_entity_poly.pdbx_seq_one_letter_code
_entity_poly.pdbx_strand_id
1 'polypeptide(L)'
;MYFSEGASLKREFENGIKLCEARLWFYIPFLDLLGRTEKDIIKIARRGVDVRIAVSDDYYIRTYVESPSYIRYIEPARPFFIGIIDSNLYFGFIVKSKIEGGFMSNEEDVLKQYSTMFEHIWIDDYAGTLYRVKSRVIEPY
;
A
#
# COMPACT_ATOMS: atom_id res chain seq x y z
N MET A 1 -0.81 -21.34 3.34
CA MET A 1 -1.82 -20.31 3.04
C MET A 1 -3.10 -20.58 3.82
N TYR A 2 -3.79 -19.55 4.30
CA TYR A 2 -5.12 -19.69 4.89
C TYR A 2 -6.04 -18.52 4.50
N PHE A 3 -7.34 -18.80 4.38
CA PHE A 3 -8.36 -17.81 4.06
C PHE A 3 -8.90 -17.14 5.33
N SER A 4 -9.25 -15.87 5.22
CA SER A 4 -9.75 -15.09 6.34
C SER A 4 -10.86 -14.13 5.89
N GLU A 5 -11.84 -13.93 6.78
CA GLU A 5 -12.84 -12.88 6.62
C GLU A 5 -12.17 -11.50 6.70
N GLY A 6 -12.76 -10.51 6.03
CA GLY A 6 -12.13 -9.21 5.86
C GLY A 6 -11.78 -8.48 7.17
N ALA A 7 -12.61 -8.60 8.21
CA ALA A 7 -12.34 -7.97 9.50
C ALA A 7 -11.12 -8.59 10.21
N SER A 8 -11.00 -9.91 10.16
CA SER A 8 -9.85 -10.64 10.71
C SER A 8 -8.59 -10.36 9.91
N LEU A 9 -8.68 -10.41 8.58
CA LEU A 9 -7.58 -10.11 7.68
C LEU A 9 -7.02 -8.69 7.91
N LYS A 10 -7.91 -7.69 8.03
CA LYS A 10 -7.54 -6.31 8.37
C LYS A 10 -6.80 -6.25 9.69
N ARG A 11 -7.31 -6.91 10.74
CA ARG A 11 -6.69 -6.90 12.07
C ARG A 11 -5.30 -7.53 12.07
N GLU A 12 -5.14 -8.66 11.39
CA GLU A 12 -3.85 -9.34 11.27
C GLU A 12 -2.83 -8.47 10.52
N PHE A 13 -3.26 -7.78 9.46
CA PHE A 13 -2.41 -6.85 8.74
C PHE A 13 -2.00 -5.65 9.61
N GLU A 14 -2.95 -5.03 10.33
CA GLU A 14 -2.66 -3.92 11.25
C GLU A 14 -1.72 -4.31 12.39
N ASN A 15 -1.83 -5.53 12.90
CA ASN A 15 -0.91 -6.07 13.88
C ASN A 15 0.47 -6.33 13.27
N GLY A 16 0.52 -6.87 12.05
CA GLY A 16 1.75 -7.07 11.30
C GLY A 16 2.54 -5.77 11.11
N ILE A 17 1.86 -4.66 10.79
CA ILE A 17 2.50 -3.34 10.67
C ILE A 17 3.26 -3.00 11.96
N LYS A 18 2.61 -3.12 13.13
CA LYS A 18 3.22 -2.74 14.42
C LYS A 18 4.46 -3.56 14.78
N LEU A 19 4.50 -4.81 14.33
CA LEU A 19 5.56 -5.76 14.60
C LEU A 19 6.62 -5.82 13.49
N CYS A 20 6.46 -5.03 12.42
CA CYS A 20 7.36 -5.06 11.27
C CYS A 20 8.80 -4.66 11.64
N GLU A 21 9.76 -5.45 11.14
CA GLU A 21 11.18 -5.25 11.43
C GLU A 21 12.06 -5.00 10.21
N ALA A 22 11.68 -5.50 9.02
CA ALA A 22 12.54 -5.45 7.84
C ALA A 22 11.87 -4.81 6.62
N ARG A 23 10.61 -5.18 6.32
CA ARG A 23 9.92 -4.75 5.10
C ARG A 23 8.43 -4.50 5.35
N LEU A 24 7.95 -3.34 4.89
CA LEU A 24 6.52 -3.01 4.86
C LEU A 24 6.15 -2.49 3.46
N TRP A 25 5.63 -3.36 2.61
CA TRP A 25 5.15 -3.00 1.29
C TRP A 25 3.66 -3.23 1.20
N PHE A 26 2.86 -2.25 0.77
CA PHE A 26 1.45 -2.51 0.53
C PHE A 26 0.85 -1.60 -0.52
N TYR A 27 -0.14 -2.16 -1.22
CA TYR A 27 -1.06 -1.43 -2.07
C TYR A 27 -2.45 -1.46 -1.45
N ILE A 28 -3.10 -0.31 -1.36
CA ILE A 28 -4.51 -0.21 -0.99
C ILE A 28 -5.17 0.98 -1.70
N PRO A 29 -6.36 0.82 -2.32
CA PRO A 29 -6.95 1.91 -3.09
C PRO A 29 -7.30 3.12 -2.21
N PHE A 30 -7.84 2.89 -1.01
CA PHE A 30 -8.22 3.93 -0.06
C PHE A 30 -7.63 3.64 1.31
N LEU A 31 -7.03 4.63 1.96
CA LEU A 31 -6.35 4.41 3.25
C LEU A 31 -7.31 4.30 4.43
N ASP A 32 -8.54 4.80 4.30
CA ASP A 32 -9.62 4.63 5.27
C ASP A 32 -10.01 3.16 5.50
N LEU A 33 -9.67 2.29 4.55
CA LEU A 33 -9.80 0.84 4.68
C LEU A 33 -8.85 0.28 5.74
N LEU A 34 -7.70 0.91 5.96
CA LEU A 34 -6.86 0.66 7.13
C LEU A 34 -7.37 1.52 8.28
N GLY A 35 -7.32 1.01 9.51
CA GLY A 35 -7.58 1.82 10.69
C GLY A 35 -6.54 2.94 10.84
N ARG A 36 -6.40 3.48 12.05
CA ARG A 36 -5.41 4.54 12.34
C ARG A 36 -3.97 3.96 12.36
N THR A 37 -3.44 3.62 11.19
CA THR A 37 -2.10 2.99 10.99
C THR A 37 -1.05 3.98 10.50
N GLU A 38 -1.44 5.19 10.08
CA GLU A 38 -0.53 6.19 9.53
C GLU A 38 0.62 6.56 10.49
N LYS A 39 0.31 6.72 11.79
CA LYS A 39 1.34 7.00 12.80
C LYS A 39 2.34 5.84 12.94
N ASP A 40 1.85 4.60 12.85
CA ASP A 40 2.70 3.41 12.92
C ASP A 40 3.60 3.32 11.68
N ILE A 41 3.05 3.57 10.49
CA ILE A 41 3.79 3.65 9.23
C ILE A 41 4.93 4.67 9.31
N ILE A 42 4.64 5.90 9.75
CA ILE A 42 5.65 6.96 9.89
C ILE A 42 6.75 6.54 10.88
N LYS A 43 6.36 5.91 12.00
CA LYS A 43 7.31 5.40 13.00
C LYS A 43 8.21 4.31 12.42
N ILE A 44 7.67 3.40 11.61
CA ILE A 44 8.38 2.30 10.96
C ILE A 44 9.36 2.84 9.91
N ALA A 45 8.93 3.77 9.07
CA ALA A 45 9.78 4.40 8.06
C ALA A 45 11.03 5.05 8.67
N ARG A 46 10.94 5.58 9.90
CA ARG A 46 12.08 6.18 10.62
C ARG A 46 13.06 5.15 11.22
N ARG A 47 12.69 3.88 11.30
CA ARG A 47 13.52 2.80 11.89
C ARG A 47 14.46 2.13 10.89
N GLY A 48 14.48 2.59 9.63
CA GLY A 48 15.29 1.97 8.56
C GLY A 48 14.66 0.74 7.91
N VAL A 49 13.36 0.51 8.14
CA VAL A 49 12.56 -0.51 7.45
C VAL A 49 12.35 -0.10 5.99
N ASP A 50 12.41 -1.05 5.04
CA ASP A 50 12.04 -0.79 3.64
C ASP A 50 10.52 -0.62 3.54
N VAL A 51 10.07 0.63 3.50
CA VAL A 51 8.65 1.00 3.41
C VAL A 51 8.30 1.40 1.98
N ARG A 52 7.22 0.83 1.44
CA ARG A 52 6.66 1.19 0.12
C ARG A 52 5.15 1.12 0.16
N ILE A 53 4.50 2.23 -0.15
CA ILE A 53 3.06 2.40 0.01
C ILE A 53 2.48 2.91 -1.28
N ALA A 54 1.68 2.08 -1.93
CA ALA A 54 0.99 2.43 -3.16
C ALA A 54 -0.50 2.67 -2.83
N VAL A 55 -1.02 3.84 -3.19
CA VAL A 55 -2.43 4.19 -2.92
C VAL A 55 -3.10 4.83 -4.13
N SER A 56 -4.42 4.73 -4.21
CA SER A 56 -5.23 5.45 -5.21
C SER A 56 -6.10 6.53 -4.57
N ASP A 57 -5.76 6.92 -3.34
CA ASP A 57 -6.47 7.93 -2.56
C ASP A 57 -5.89 9.32 -2.86
N ASP A 58 -6.51 10.04 -3.80
CA ASP A 58 -6.03 11.35 -4.22
C ASP A 58 -6.10 12.39 -3.09
N TYR A 59 -7.13 12.29 -2.25
CA TYR A 59 -7.31 13.15 -1.09
C TYR A 59 -6.14 12.98 -0.13
N TYR A 60 -5.81 11.74 0.22
CA TYR A 60 -4.68 11.43 1.09
C TYR A 60 -3.36 11.99 0.54
N ILE A 61 -3.05 11.74 -0.73
CA ILE A 61 -1.79 12.18 -1.34
C ILE A 61 -1.66 13.71 -1.33
N ARG A 62 -2.76 14.44 -1.53
CA ARG A 62 -2.78 15.91 -1.50
C ARG A 62 -2.58 16.51 -0.11
N THR A 63 -2.77 15.74 0.97
CA THR A 63 -2.51 16.25 2.33
C THR A 63 -1.03 16.46 2.61
N TYR A 64 -0.16 15.81 1.84
CA TYR A 64 1.28 15.98 1.96
C TYR A 64 1.74 17.24 1.21
N VAL A 65 2.39 18.15 1.92
CA VAL A 65 3.08 19.31 1.31
C VAL A 65 4.17 18.81 0.36
N GLU A 66 4.90 17.78 0.78
CA GLU A 66 5.84 17.02 -0.03
C GLU A 66 5.57 15.53 0.21
N SER A 67 5.27 14.79 -0.86
CA SER A 67 4.97 13.37 -0.75
C SER A 67 6.21 12.59 -0.32
N PRO A 68 6.14 11.80 0.77
CA PRO A 68 7.27 11.00 1.20
C PRO A 68 7.71 10.03 0.11
N SER A 69 9.02 9.80 -0.04
CA SER A 69 9.59 8.93 -1.09
C SER A 69 9.09 7.48 -1.03
N TYR A 70 8.57 7.06 0.12
CA TYR A 70 7.99 5.74 0.36
C TYR A 70 6.49 5.64 0.04
N ILE A 71 5.85 6.72 -0.45
CA ILE A 71 4.43 6.74 -0.85
C ILE A 71 4.32 7.08 -2.34
N ARG A 72 3.49 6.33 -3.09
CA ARG A 72 3.17 6.58 -4.50
C ARG A 72 1.67 6.54 -4.73
N TYR A 73 1.24 7.36 -5.68
CA TYR A 73 -0.14 7.38 -6.18
C TYR A 73 -0.26 6.55 -7.47
N ILE A 74 -1.22 5.64 -7.50
CA ILE A 74 -1.44 4.69 -8.59
C ILE A 74 -2.84 4.85 -9.17
N GLU A 75 -2.95 4.84 -10.50
CA GLU A 75 -4.21 4.73 -11.24
C GLU A 75 -4.07 3.68 -12.37
N PRO A 76 -5.12 2.90 -12.69
CA PRO A 76 -6.45 2.93 -12.07
C PRO A 76 -6.48 2.28 -10.68
N ALA A 77 -7.40 2.73 -9.83
CA ALA A 77 -7.71 2.04 -8.57
C ALA A 77 -8.12 0.58 -8.81
N ARG A 78 -7.39 -0.35 -8.20
CA ARG A 78 -7.63 -1.80 -8.27
C ARG A 78 -8.48 -2.26 -7.07
N PRO A 79 -9.47 -3.16 -7.28
CA PRO A 79 -10.44 -3.57 -6.24
C PRO A 79 -9.89 -4.65 -5.29
N PHE A 80 -8.67 -4.49 -4.82
CA PHE A 80 -8.02 -5.38 -3.86
C PHE A 80 -7.02 -4.61 -3.01
N PHE A 81 -6.52 -5.23 -1.95
CA PHE A 81 -5.33 -4.79 -1.25
C PHE A 81 -4.29 -5.92 -1.24
N ILE A 82 -3.02 -5.55 -1.28
CA ILE A 82 -1.88 -6.45 -1.11
C ILE A 82 -1.01 -5.85 -0.01
N GLY A 83 -0.63 -6.64 0.98
CA GLY A 83 0.33 -6.28 2.00
C GLY A 83 1.42 -7.35 2.09
N ILE A 84 2.67 -6.92 2.08
CA ILE A 84 3.84 -7.77 2.28
C ILE A 84 4.59 -7.19 3.47
N ILE A 85 4.54 -7.90 4.59
CA ILE A 85 5.19 -7.51 5.83
C ILE A 85 6.19 -8.60 6.19
N ASP A 86 7.47 -8.25 6.14
CA ASP A 86 8.58 -9.18 6.32
C ASP A 86 8.40 -10.42 5.41
N SER A 87 8.12 -11.59 5.99
CA SER A 87 7.87 -12.85 5.29
C SER A 87 6.39 -13.26 5.24
N ASN A 88 5.47 -12.29 5.36
CA ASN A 88 4.03 -12.54 5.36
C ASN A 88 3.33 -11.73 4.26
N LEU A 89 2.53 -12.42 3.46
CA LEU A 89 1.61 -11.86 2.48
C LEU A 89 0.21 -11.79 3.07
N TYR A 90 -0.45 -10.68 2.79
CA TYR A 90 -1.85 -10.40 3.05
C TYR A 90 -2.46 -9.99 1.71
N PHE A 91 -3.49 -10.69 1.28
CA PHE A 91 -4.25 -10.31 0.10
C PHE A 91 -5.72 -10.27 0.46
N GLY A 92 -6.43 -9.22 0.07
CA GLY A 92 -7.88 -9.17 0.22
C GLY A 92 -8.56 -8.49 -0.94
N PHE A 93 -9.74 -8.99 -1.29
CA PHE A 93 -10.59 -8.38 -2.31
C PHE A 93 -11.53 -7.35 -1.67
N ILE A 94 -11.81 -6.28 -2.41
CA ILE A 94 -12.60 -5.15 -1.93
C ILE A 94 -13.94 -5.13 -2.67
N VAL A 95 -15.04 -5.05 -1.91
CA VAL A 95 -16.40 -4.90 -2.44
C VAL A 95 -17.07 -3.76 -1.69
N LYS A 96 -17.72 -2.85 -2.43
CA LYS A 96 -18.44 -1.69 -1.83
C LYS A 96 -17.61 -0.95 -0.77
N SER A 97 -16.33 -0.71 -1.08
CA SER A 97 -15.37 -0.03 -0.18
C SER A 97 -15.15 -0.74 1.15
N LYS A 98 -15.17 -2.08 1.16
CA LYS A 98 -14.81 -2.90 2.32
C LYS A 98 -13.95 -4.07 1.89
N ILE A 99 -12.99 -4.44 2.73
CA ILE A 99 -12.30 -5.72 2.62
C ILE A 99 -13.31 -6.78 3.06
N GLU A 100 -13.75 -7.63 2.14
CA GLU A 100 -14.75 -8.67 2.44
C GLU A 100 -14.08 -9.98 2.84
N GLY A 101 -12.93 -10.28 2.25
CA GLY A 101 -12.16 -11.47 2.58
C GLY A 101 -10.88 -11.56 1.78
N GLY A 102 -10.16 -12.65 1.97
CA GLY A 102 -8.91 -12.89 1.30
C GLY A 102 -8.10 -14.00 1.94
N PHE A 103 -6.78 -13.92 1.81
CA PHE A 103 -5.89 -14.93 2.36
C PHE A 103 -4.60 -14.32 2.90
N MET A 104 -3.95 -15.11 3.76
CA MET A 104 -2.60 -14.87 4.23
C MET A 104 -1.70 -16.03 3.83
N SER A 105 -0.45 -15.73 3.50
CA SER A 105 0.53 -16.75 3.15
C SER A 105 1.94 -16.34 3.58
N ASN A 106 2.72 -17.33 3.99
CA ASN A 106 4.16 -17.23 4.20
C ASN A 106 4.93 -18.19 3.28
N GLU A 107 4.25 -18.79 2.29
CA GLU A 107 4.85 -19.67 1.30
C GLU A 107 5.72 -18.84 0.34
N GLU A 108 6.97 -19.27 0.14
CA GLU A 108 8.00 -18.49 -0.56
C GLU A 108 7.64 -18.20 -2.02
N ASP A 109 7.08 -19.18 -2.71
CA ASP A 109 6.61 -19.07 -4.09
C ASP A 109 5.45 -18.07 -4.23
N VAL A 110 4.48 -18.13 -3.31
CA VAL A 110 3.37 -17.17 -3.24
C VAL A 110 3.89 -15.76 -2.93
N LEU A 111 4.76 -15.62 -1.93
CA LEU A 111 5.39 -14.35 -1.59
C LEU A 111 6.13 -13.74 -2.78
N LYS A 112 6.90 -14.55 -3.52
CA LYS A 112 7.63 -14.10 -4.71
C LYS A 112 6.70 -13.63 -5.81
N GLN A 113 5.62 -14.36 -6.08
CA GLN A 113 4.62 -13.98 -7.08
C GLN A 113 3.97 -12.63 -6.74
N TYR A 114 3.51 -12.46 -5.50
CA TYR A 114 2.81 -11.25 -5.08
C TYR A 114 3.76 -10.06 -4.86
N SER A 115 5.02 -10.31 -4.47
CA SER A 115 6.06 -9.28 -4.46
C SER A 115 6.32 -8.75 -5.86
N THR A 116 6.38 -9.63 -6.86
CA THR A 116 6.55 -9.21 -8.27
C THR A 116 5.37 -8.36 -8.74
N MET A 117 4.14 -8.77 -8.41
CA MET A 117 2.95 -7.96 -8.70
C MET A 117 2.99 -6.60 -8.00
N PHE A 118 3.40 -6.54 -6.73
CA PHE A 118 3.56 -5.28 -6.02
C PHE A 118 4.62 -4.39 -6.66
N GLU A 119 5.76 -4.92 -7.08
CA GLU A 119 6.79 -4.14 -7.77
C GLU A 119 6.27 -3.53 -9.08
N HIS A 120 5.46 -4.25 -9.84
CA HIS A 120 4.78 -3.67 -11.02
C HIS A 120 3.87 -2.50 -10.63
N ILE A 121 3.05 -2.66 -9.58
CA ILE A 121 2.24 -1.56 -9.05
C ILE A 121 3.12 -0.39 -8.62
N TRP A 122 4.23 -0.66 -7.94
CA TRP A 122 5.11 0.35 -7.39
C TRP A 122 5.81 1.16 -8.49
N ILE A 123 6.30 0.50 -9.53
CA ILE A 123 6.99 1.12 -10.67
C ILE A 123 6.03 1.98 -11.51
N ASP A 124 4.75 1.63 -11.56
CA ASP A 124 3.68 2.39 -12.21
C ASP A 124 3.38 3.71 -11.46
N ASP A 125 4.35 4.63 -11.45
CA ASP A 125 4.24 5.92 -10.77
C ASP A 125 3.44 6.93 -11.61
N TYR A 126 2.12 6.95 -11.38
CA TYR A 126 1.23 7.93 -11.99
C TYR A 126 1.45 9.34 -11.38
N ALA A 127 1.87 9.43 -10.11
CA ALA A 127 2.17 10.70 -9.44
C ALA A 127 3.41 11.40 -10.02
N GLY A 128 4.52 10.69 -10.22
CA GLY A 128 5.70 11.22 -10.90
C GLY A 128 5.41 11.59 -12.36
N THR A 129 4.45 10.92 -13.00
CA THR A 129 3.94 11.31 -14.32
C THR A 129 3.09 12.58 -14.26
N LEU A 130 2.15 12.69 -13.31
CA LEU A 130 1.33 13.88 -13.07
C LEU A 130 2.15 15.10 -12.63
N TYR A 131 3.18 14.93 -11.79
CA TYR A 131 4.10 16.00 -11.39
C TYR A 131 4.92 16.48 -12.59
N ARG A 132 5.43 15.58 -13.44
CA ARG A 132 6.10 15.94 -14.71
C ARG A 132 5.19 16.65 -15.70
N VAL A 133 3.90 16.31 -15.71
CA VAL A 133 2.89 16.98 -16.55
C VAL A 133 2.53 18.35 -15.99
N LYS A 134 2.26 18.47 -14.68
CA LYS A 134 1.94 19.75 -14.03
C LYS A 134 3.11 20.75 -14.05
N SER A 135 4.35 20.27 -13.87
CA SER A 135 5.56 21.11 -13.98
C SER A 135 5.87 21.57 -15.41
N ARG A 136 5.31 20.92 -16.44
CA ARG A 136 5.30 21.42 -17.82
C ARG A 136 4.19 22.44 -18.09
N VAL A 137 3.16 22.49 -17.24
CA VAL A 137 2.06 23.47 -17.30
C VAL A 137 2.31 24.56 -16.24
N ILE A 138 3.54 25.05 -16.15
CA ILE A 138 3.80 26.39 -15.60
C ILE A 138 3.49 27.36 -16.74
N GLU A 139 2.49 28.20 -16.51
CA GLU A 139 1.74 29.02 -17.47
C GLU A 139 2.61 29.95 -18.34
N PRO A 140 2.23 30.23 -19.60
CA PRO A 140 2.69 31.44 -20.28
C PRO A 140 1.96 32.65 -19.67
N TYR A 141 2.78 33.55 -19.10
CA TYR A 141 2.56 34.96 -18.71
C TYR A 141 1.13 35.52 -18.71
#